data_AF-A0AB37I8D9-F1
#
_entry.id   AF-A0AB37I8D9-F1
#
_cell.length_a   1.000
_cell.length_b   1.000
_cell.length_c   1.000
_cell.angle_alpha   90.00
_cell.angle_beta   90.00
_cell.angle_gamma   90.00
#
_symmetry.space_group_name_H-M   'P 1'
#
loop_
_entity.id
_entity.type
_entity.pdbx_description
1 polymer ?
#
loop_
_entity_poly.entity_id
_entity_poly.type
_entity_poly.pdbx_seq_one_letter_code
_entity_poly.pdbx_strand_id
1 'polypeptide(L)' 'MLIEVKIEESNAVRIRKERYSYVEFEQLSEELRPENSVTYLLVQDKKVLYQGKYQVRLMN' A
#
# COMPACT_ATOMS: atom_id res chain seq x y z
N MET A 1 -0.16 10.82 -16.53
CA MET A 1 0.17 9.42 -16.18
C MET A 1 -0.02 9.27 -14.67
N LEU A 2 -0.96 8.44 -14.24
CA LEU A 2 -1.27 8.20 -12.82
C LEU A 2 -0.67 6.86 -12.41
N ILE A 3 0.01 6.81 -11.25
CA ILE A 3 0.46 5.56 -10.65
C ILE A 3 -0.63 5.06 -9.70
N GLU A 4 -0.98 3.79 -9.81
CA GLU A 4 -1.90 3.09 -8.93
C GLU A 4 -1.13 2.14 -8.00
N VAL A 5 -1.68 1.92 -6.82
CA VAL A 5 -1.23 0.93 -5.85
C VAL A 5 -2.25 -0.18 -5.81
N LYS A 6 -1.86 -1.38 -6.24
CA LYS A 6 -2.67 -2.60 -6.12
C LYS A 6 -2.25 -3.35 -4.86
N ILE A 7 -3.19 -3.61 -3.97
CA ILE A 7 -2.97 -4.41 -2.77
C ILE A 7 -3.04 -5.89 -3.14
N GLU A 8 -1.99 -6.63 -2.79
CA GLU A 8 -1.97 -8.09 -2.95
C GLU A 8 -2.41 -8.76 -1.66
N GLU A 9 -1.87 -8.32 -0.52
CA GLU A 9 -2.17 -8.86 0.81
C GLU A 9 -2.10 -7.75 1.85
N SER A 10 -2.98 -7.81 2.86
CA SER A 10 -2.99 -6.85 3.96
C SER A 10 -3.67 -7.45 5.18
N ASN A 11 -3.13 -7.18 6.37
CA ASN A 11 -3.82 -7.41 7.65
C ASN A 11 -4.43 -6.12 8.23
N ALA A 12 -4.28 -4.99 7.54
CA ALA A 12 -4.74 -3.69 8.00
C ALA A 12 -6.22 -3.47 7.68
N VAL A 13 -7.07 -3.36 8.70
CA VAL A 13 -8.53 -3.10 8.58
C VAL A 13 -8.87 -1.80 7.81
N ARG A 14 -7.94 -0.85 7.78
CA ARG A 14 -8.10 0.43 7.08
C ARG A 14 -8.00 0.28 5.55
N ILE A 15 -7.31 -0.76 5.08
CA ILE A 15 -7.23 -1.11 3.67
C ILE A 15 -8.50 -1.86 3.29
N ARG A 16 -9.36 -1.19 2.53
CA ARG A 16 -10.73 -1.63 2.19
C ARG A 16 -10.95 -1.85 0.70
N LYS A 17 -9.99 -1.45 -0.15
CA LYS A 17 -10.04 -1.59 -1.60
C LYS A 17 -8.82 -2.37 -2.07
N GLU A 18 -8.94 -3.02 -3.21
CA GLU A 18 -7.79 -3.66 -3.87
C GLU A 18 -6.91 -2.65 -4.63
N ARG A 19 -7.45 -1.49 -5.00
CA ARG A 19 -6.73 -0.47 -5.76
C ARG A 19 -6.93 0.92 -5.16
N TYR A 20 -5.83 1.67 -5.14
CA TYR A 20 -5.76 3.06 -4.72
C TYR A 20 -4.93 3.85 -5.72
N SER A 21 -5.16 5.16 -5.82
CA SER A 21 -4.12 6.03 -6.38
C SER A 21 -2.90 6.05 -5.43
N TYR A 22 -1.72 6.35 -5.96
CA TYR A 22 -0.50 6.50 -5.14
C TYR A 22 -0.71 7.46 -3.96
N VAL A 23 -1.33 8.62 -4.22
CA VAL A 23 -1.58 9.66 -3.21
C VAL A 23 -2.53 9.19 -2.11
N GLU A 24 -3.64 8.52 -2.47
CA GLU A 24 -4.56 7.95 -1.46
C GLU A 24 -3.86 6.90 -0.60
N PHE A 25 -3.00 6.07 -1.20
CA PHE A 25 -2.29 5.04 -0.47
C PHE A 25 -1.27 5.62 0.51
N GLU A 26 -0.50 6.65 0.12
CA GLU A 26 0.44 7.33 1.02
C GLU A 26 -0.26 7.87 2.25
N GLN A 27 -1.38 8.59 2.07
CA GLN A 27 -2.18 9.11 3.18
C GLN A 27 -2.71 8.00 4.09
N LEU A 28 -3.20 6.90 3.51
CA LEU A 28 -3.65 5.74 4.29
C LEU A 28 -2.50 5.06 5.04
N SER A 29 -1.30 5.06 4.46
CA SER A 29 -0.12 4.40 5.05
C SER A 29 0.34 5.08 6.33
N GLU A 30 0.18 6.40 6.44
CA GLU A 30 0.48 7.18 7.64
C GLU A 30 -0.44 6.83 8.83
N GLU A 31 -1.66 6.35 8.56
CA GLU A 31 -2.63 5.93 9.58
C GLU A 31 -2.44 4.46 10.04
N LEU A 32 -1.51 3.72 9.44
CA LEU A 32 -1.31 2.31 9.74
C LEU A 32 -0.62 2.11 11.09
N ARG A 33 -1.13 1.15 11.87
CA ARG A 33 -0.54 0.79 13.16
C ARG A 33 0.76 0.00 12.98
N PRO A 34 1.67 -0.01 13.96
CA PRO A 34 2.91 -0.79 13.91
C PRO A 34 2.75 -2.28 13.56
N GLU A 35 1.68 -2.91 14.02
CA GLU A 35 1.39 -4.31 13.74
C GLU A 35 0.84 -4.57 12.33
N ASN A 36 0.52 -3.50 11.58
CA ASN A 36 -0.04 -3.61 10.25
C ASN A 36 1.06 -3.86 9.20
N SER A 37 0.71 -4.66 8.21
CA SER A 37 1.51 -4.94 7.03
C SER A 37 0.65 -4.95 5.78
N VAL A 38 1.23 -4.45 4.69
CA VAL A 38 0.57 -4.36 3.38
C VAL A 38 1.58 -4.73 2.30
N THR A 39 1.28 -5.78 1.54
CA THR A 39 2.02 -6.14 0.32
C THR A 39 1.29 -5.52 -0.87
N TYR A 40 2.02 -4.78 -1.72
CA TYR A 40 1.42 -4.03 -2.82
C TYR A 40 2.29 -4.01 -4.08
N LEU A 41 1.65 -3.69 -5.20
CA LEU A 41 2.28 -3.42 -6.49
C LEU A 41 2.06 -1.95 -6.89
N LEU A 42 3.09 -1.30 -7.41
CA LEU A 42 2.93 -0.05 -8.15
C LEU A 42 2.65 -0.37 -9.61
N VAL A 43 1.55 0.16 -10.14
CA VAL A 43 1.08 -0.12 -11.50
C VAL A 43 0.91 1.19 -12.26
N GLN A 44 1.36 1.22 -13.51
CA GLN A 44 1.15 2.34 -14.42
C GLN A 44 0.80 1.80 -15.81
N ASP A 45 -0.31 2.26 -16.39
CA ASP A 45 -0.78 1.84 -17.72
C ASP A 45 -0.77 0.30 -17.90
N LYS A 46 -1.22 -0.42 -16.86
CA LYS A 46 -1.26 -1.89 -16.75
C LYS A 46 0.09 -2.60 -16.59
N LYS A 47 1.21 -1.87 -16.54
CA LYS A 47 2.53 -2.43 -16.24
C LYS A 47 2.81 -2.37 -14.74
N VAL A 48 3.29 -3.47 -14.18
CA VAL A 48 3.83 -3.48 -12.82
C VAL A 48 5.22 -2.85 -12.86
N LEU A 49 5.40 -1.79 -12.10
CA LEU A 49 6.66 -1.07 -11.97
C LEU A 49 7.49 -1.58 -10.80
N TYR A 50 6.82 -1.95 -9.71
CA TYR A 50 7.46 -2.32 -8.45
C TYR A 50 6.53 -3.20 -7.60
N GLN A 51 7.13 -4.05 -6.77
CA GLN A 51 6.45 -4.80 -5.71
C GLN A 51 7.09 -4.47 -4.36
N GLY A 52 6.27 -4.10 -3.39
CA GLY A 52 6.73 -3.68 -2.07
C GLY A 52 5.94 -4.33 -0.94
N LYS A 53 6.53 -4.29 0.25
CA LYS A 53 5.85 -4.57 1.50
C LYS A 53 6.05 -3.40 2.44
N TYR A 54 4.96 -2.77 2.84
CA TYR A 54 4.94 -1.78 3.91
C TYR A 54 4.70 -2.49 5.24
N GLN A 55 5.54 -2.21 6.23
CA GLN A 55 5.37 -2.66 7.60
C GLN A 55 5.99 -1.61 8.50
N VAL A 56 5.17 -0.98 9.35
CA VAL A 56 5.68 -0.05 10.35
C VAL A 56 6.43 -0.87 11.39
N ARG A 57 7.66 -0.48 11.74
CA ARG A 57 8.40 -1.10 12.85
C ARG A 57 8.47 -0.10 13.99
N LEU A 58 8.17 -0.55 15.20
CA LEU A 58 8.55 0.19 16.40
C LEU A 58 10.08 0.16 16.47
N MET A 59 10.71 1.33 16.36
CA MET A 59 12.12 1.47 16.75
C MET A 59 12.12 1.59 18.28
N ASN A 60 12.59 0.53 18.95
CA ASN A 60 12.84 0.53 20.39
C ASN A 60 14.06 1.41 20.73
#